data_AF-A0A928J8I5-F1
#
_entry.id   AF-A0A928J8I5-F1
#
_cell.length_a   1.000
_cell.length_b   1.000
_cell.length_c   1.000
_cell.angle_alpha   90.00
_cell.angle_beta   90.00
_cell.angle_gamma   90.00
#
_symmetry.space_group_name_H-M   'P 1'
#
loop_
_entity.id
_entity.type
_entity.pdbx_description
1 polymer ?
#
loop_
_entity_poly.entity_id
_entity_poly.type
_entity_poly.pdbx_seq_one_letter_code
_entity_poly.pdbx_strand_id
1 'polypeptide(L)'
;MKNVNDFVIEDGVLEKYLGGGGDVVIPDGVYEIGRSVFYGCKELTSITIPDSVMRIRGSAFQDCEGLTEITIPARVENVEDWAFQGCTGLNDVTVLGTNTMISKWAFYECSPDLWFDVPENSRARKFADRYEDDRLWSDDDYNPH
;
A
#
# COMPACT_ATOMS: atom_id res chain seq x y z
N MET A 1 -12.96 18.14 -14.22
CA MET A 1 -12.19 19.07 -13.37
C MET A 1 -11.99 18.36 -12.05
N LYS A 2 -10.77 17.92 -11.72
CA LYS A 2 -10.47 17.27 -10.43
C LYS A 2 -10.62 18.33 -9.32
N ASN A 3 -11.30 17.98 -8.23
CA ASN A 3 -11.59 18.90 -7.13
C ASN A 3 -10.28 19.33 -6.46
N VAL A 4 -10.18 20.59 -6.05
CA VAL A 4 -8.91 21.16 -5.55
C VAL A 4 -8.58 20.67 -4.13
N ASN A 5 -9.51 20.00 -3.42
CA ASN A 5 -9.31 19.52 -2.06
C ASN A 5 -9.90 18.10 -1.85
N ASP A 6 -9.39 17.12 -2.59
CA ASP A 6 -9.77 15.71 -2.39
C ASP A 6 -9.12 15.07 -1.14
N PHE A 7 -8.32 15.82 -0.38
CA PHE A 7 -7.57 15.31 0.77
C PHE A 7 -7.90 16.07 2.05
N VAL A 8 -8.05 15.34 3.15
CA VAL A 8 -8.04 15.88 4.52
C VAL A 8 -6.69 15.54 5.13
N ILE A 9 -5.88 16.56 5.42
CA ILE A 9 -4.54 16.41 5.99
C ILE A 9 -4.47 17.17 7.31
N GLU A 10 -4.12 16.47 8.39
CA GLU A 10 -3.97 17.03 9.73
C GLU A 10 -2.56 16.76 10.24
N ASP A 11 -1.83 17.82 10.60
CA ASP A 11 -0.45 17.77 11.09
C ASP A 11 0.54 16.96 10.22
N GLY A 12 0.28 16.82 8.92
CA GLY A 12 1.11 16.03 7.99
C GLY A 12 0.70 14.56 7.85
N VAL A 13 -0.43 14.17 8.46
CA VAL A 13 -1.08 12.87 8.26
C VAL A 13 -2.21 13.04 7.24
N LEU A 14 -2.23 12.20 6.21
CA LEU A 14 -3.38 12.09 5.32
C LEU A 14 -4.46 11.26 6.02
N GLU A 15 -5.53 11.92 6.46
CA GLU A 15 -6.59 11.32 7.28
C GLU A 15 -7.75 10.81 6.43
N LYS A 16 -8.06 11.47 5.30
CA LYS A 16 -9.15 11.06 4.41
C LYS A 16 -8.86 11.41 2.96
N TYR A 17 -9.34 10.55 2.06
CA TYR A 17 -9.51 10.86 0.65
C TYR A 17 -11.00 11.00 0.32
N LEU A 18 -11.35 12.09 -0.36
CA LEU A 18 -12.72 12.46 -0.75
C LEU A 18 -12.93 12.45 -2.27
N GLY A 19 -11.87 12.14 -3.02
CA GLY A 19 -11.91 12.09 -4.48
C GLY A 19 -12.56 10.80 -5.01
N GLY A 20 -12.85 10.81 -6.31
CA GLY A 20 -13.55 9.71 -6.98
C GLY A 20 -12.67 8.58 -7.54
N GLY A 21 -11.35 8.63 -7.31
CA GLY A 21 -10.38 7.69 -7.88
C GLY A 21 -9.65 8.22 -9.13
N GLY A 22 -9.24 7.32 -10.01
CA GLY A 22 -8.33 7.54 -11.14
C GLY A 22 -6.88 7.68 -10.69
N ASP A 23 -6.12 8.53 -11.39
CA ASP A 23 -4.74 8.82 -11.00
C ASP A 23 -4.69 9.85 -9.87
N VAL A 24 -4.14 9.44 -8.73
CA VAL A 24 -4.05 10.24 -7.51
C VAL A 24 -2.60 10.60 -7.21
N VAL A 25 -2.36 11.85 -6.83
CA VAL A 25 -1.04 12.31 -6.39
C VAL A 25 -1.20 12.83 -4.96
N ILE A 26 -0.57 12.14 -4.00
CA ILE A 26 -0.58 12.59 -2.60
C ILE A 26 0.30 13.85 -2.49
N PRO A 27 -0.17 14.93 -1.84
CA PRO A 27 0.60 16.16 -1.70
C PRO A 27 1.92 15.97 -0.93
N ASP A 28 2.96 16.71 -1.34
CA ASP A 28 4.23 16.80 -0.61
C ASP A 28 4.01 17.25 0.84
N GLY A 29 4.87 16.77 1.74
CA GLY A 29 4.82 17.12 3.17
C GLY A 29 3.93 16.19 4.00
N VAL A 30 3.15 15.31 3.36
CA VAL A 30 2.53 14.16 4.04
C VAL A 30 3.64 13.20 4.49
N TYR A 31 3.70 12.90 5.78
CA TYR A 31 4.65 11.92 6.33
C TYR A 31 3.97 10.58 6.66
N GLU A 32 2.65 10.52 6.72
CA GLU A 32 1.89 9.32 7.09
C GLU A 32 0.59 9.24 6.29
N ILE A 33 0.34 8.08 5.69
CA ILE A 33 -0.96 7.73 5.12
C ILE A 33 -1.74 7.00 6.21
N GLY A 34 -2.83 7.63 6.66
CA GLY A 34 -3.67 7.16 7.75
C GLY A 34 -4.39 5.84 7.46
N ARG A 35 -5.03 5.32 8.50
CA ARG A 35 -5.77 4.05 8.45
C ARG A 35 -6.97 4.19 7.53
N SER A 36 -7.16 3.23 6.61
CA SER A 36 -8.34 3.14 5.74
C SER A 36 -8.63 4.38 4.85
N VAL A 37 -7.64 5.23 4.57
CA VAL A 37 -7.81 6.49 3.81
C VAL A 37 -8.43 6.29 2.44
N PHE A 38 -8.00 5.25 1.72
CA PHE A 38 -8.46 4.87 0.38
C PHE A 38 -9.30 3.59 0.41
N TYR A 39 -9.81 3.18 1.57
CA TYR A 39 -10.58 1.94 1.71
C TYR A 39 -11.73 1.88 0.68
N GLY A 40 -11.78 0.79 -0.10
CA GLY A 40 -12.81 0.53 -1.11
C GLY A 40 -12.77 1.48 -2.31
N CYS A 41 -11.67 2.21 -2.55
CA CYS A 41 -11.53 3.10 -3.69
C CYS A 41 -11.26 2.31 -4.98
N LYS A 42 -12.28 1.60 -5.48
CA LYS A 42 -12.18 0.70 -6.64
C LYS A 42 -11.76 1.39 -7.94
N GLU A 43 -12.04 2.68 -8.06
CA GLU A 43 -11.68 3.47 -9.23
C GLU A 43 -10.24 4.02 -9.17
N LEU A 44 -9.50 3.85 -8.06
CA LEU A 44 -8.11 4.27 -7.93
C LEU A 44 -7.22 3.43 -8.85
N THR A 45 -6.76 3.99 -9.97
CA THR A 45 -5.98 3.26 -10.97
C THR A 45 -4.48 3.37 -10.75
N SER A 46 -4.03 4.52 -10.25
CA SER A 46 -2.63 4.77 -9.91
C SER A 46 -2.53 5.73 -8.74
N ILE A 47 -1.46 5.59 -7.95
CA ILE A 47 -1.16 6.55 -6.89
C ILE A 47 0.32 6.88 -6.80
N THR A 48 0.62 8.18 -6.76
CA THR A 48 1.96 8.70 -6.49
C THR A 48 2.07 9.03 -5.00
N ILE A 49 2.95 8.32 -4.30
CA ILE A 49 3.29 8.55 -2.90
C ILE A 49 4.57 9.39 -2.85
N PRO A 50 4.58 10.58 -2.19
CA PRO A 50 5.77 11.43 -2.13
C PRO A 50 6.84 10.84 -1.20
N ASP A 51 8.10 11.18 -1.46
CA ASP A 51 9.26 10.71 -0.69
C ASP A 51 9.23 11.10 0.79
N SER A 52 8.38 12.07 1.18
CA SER A 52 8.19 12.45 2.58
C SER A 52 7.48 11.38 3.42
N VAL A 53 6.75 10.46 2.79
CA VAL A 53 5.98 9.43 3.52
C VAL A 53 6.91 8.43 4.19
N MET A 54 6.69 8.25 5.48
CA MET A 54 7.43 7.32 6.34
C MET A 54 6.57 6.14 6.79
N ARG A 55 5.24 6.25 6.76
CA ARG A 55 4.33 5.22 7.27
C ARG A 55 3.09 5.07 6.40
N ILE A 56 2.75 3.81 6.11
CA ILE A 56 1.48 3.40 5.48
C ILE A 56 0.74 2.55 6.52
N ARG A 57 -0.34 3.10 7.09
CA ARG A 57 -1.12 2.46 8.15
C ARG A 57 -1.99 1.32 7.64
N GLY A 58 -2.48 0.52 8.57
CA GLY A 58 -3.29 -0.65 8.23
C GLY A 58 -4.54 -0.30 7.42
N SER A 59 -4.91 -1.19 6.52
CA SER A 59 -6.06 -1.03 5.60
C SER A 59 -6.05 0.23 4.71
N ALA A 60 -4.95 0.99 4.62
CA ALA A 60 -4.90 2.29 3.94
C ALA A 60 -5.46 2.26 2.51
N PHE A 61 -5.21 1.17 1.77
CA PHE A 61 -5.63 0.91 0.39
C PHE A 61 -6.47 -0.35 0.26
N GLN A 62 -7.02 -0.88 1.35
CA GLN A 62 -7.80 -2.11 1.29
C GLN A 62 -8.96 -2.00 0.29
N ASP A 63 -9.19 -3.06 -0.49
CA ASP A 63 -10.22 -3.18 -1.53
C ASP A 63 -10.12 -2.12 -2.66
N CYS A 64 -8.91 -1.58 -2.92
CA CYS A 64 -8.63 -0.75 -4.11
C CYS A 64 -8.42 -1.63 -5.36
N GLU A 65 -9.50 -2.25 -5.85
CA GLU A 65 -9.47 -3.24 -6.93
C GLU A 65 -8.91 -2.71 -8.27
N GLY A 66 -9.01 -1.40 -8.54
CA GLY A 66 -8.50 -0.79 -9.76
C GLY A 66 -7.00 -0.48 -9.74
N LEU A 67 -6.33 -0.57 -8.59
CA LEU A 67 -4.92 -0.19 -8.46
C LEU A 67 -4.06 -1.32 -9.03
N THR A 68 -3.31 -1.05 -10.10
CA THR A 68 -2.55 -2.09 -10.82
C THR A 68 -1.09 -2.19 -10.41
N GLU A 69 -0.51 -1.08 -9.97
CA GLU A 69 0.89 -1.00 -9.56
C GLU A 69 1.05 -0.01 -8.39
N ILE A 70 2.09 -0.21 -7.59
CA ILE A 70 2.46 0.72 -6.52
C ILE A 70 3.98 0.83 -6.38
N THR A 71 4.46 2.06 -6.21
CA THR A 71 5.84 2.33 -5.76
C THR A 71 5.82 2.83 -4.32
N ILE A 72 6.48 2.09 -3.43
CA ILE A 72 6.66 2.43 -2.02
C ILE A 72 7.99 3.19 -1.87
N PRO A 73 7.96 4.49 -1.49
CA PRO A 73 9.16 5.33 -1.42
C PRO A 73 10.22 4.86 -0.42
N ALA A 74 11.46 5.30 -0.63
CA ALA A 74 12.61 4.80 0.11
C ALA A 74 12.58 5.09 1.62
N ARG A 75 11.85 6.13 2.04
CA ARG A 75 11.71 6.54 3.44
C ARG A 75 10.60 5.83 4.19
N VAL A 76 9.78 5.01 3.53
CA VAL A 76 8.74 4.23 4.20
C VAL A 76 9.38 3.18 5.10
N GLU A 77 9.14 3.31 6.39
CA GLU A 77 9.64 2.41 7.44
C GLU A 77 8.69 1.22 7.64
N ASN A 78 7.38 1.45 7.50
CA ASN A 78 6.34 0.48 7.81
C ASN A 78 5.19 0.49 6.78
N VAL A 79 4.85 -0.70 6.32
CA VAL A 79 3.59 -1.03 5.65
C VAL A 79 2.86 -2.00 6.57
N GLU A 80 1.81 -1.52 7.23
CA GLU A 80 1.10 -2.25 8.29
C GLU A 80 0.12 -3.30 7.75
N ASP A 81 -0.50 -4.06 8.66
CA ASP A 81 -1.42 -5.14 8.33
C ASP A 81 -2.58 -4.68 7.45
N TRP A 82 -2.92 -5.49 6.45
CA TRP A 82 -4.00 -5.26 5.49
C TRP A 82 -3.88 -3.97 4.65
N ALA A 83 -2.74 -3.28 4.67
CA ALA A 83 -2.57 -2.00 3.98
C ALA A 83 -3.04 -2.02 2.51
N PHE A 84 -2.87 -3.13 1.80
CA PHE A 84 -3.31 -3.36 0.43
C PHE A 84 -4.18 -4.63 0.32
N GLN A 85 -4.84 -5.07 1.40
CA GLN A 85 -5.67 -6.28 1.32
C GLN A 85 -6.73 -6.14 0.23
N GLY A 86 -6.95 -7.20 -0.56
CA GLY A 86 -8.03 -7.23 -1.55
C GLY A 86 -7.81 -6.33 -2.76
N CYS A 87 -6.61 -5.76 -2.93
CA CYS A 87 -6.21 -5.07 -4.16
C CYS A 87 -5.99 -6.09 -5.29
N THR A 88 -7.08 -6.68 -5.78
CA THR A 88 -7.06 -7.80 -6.74
C THR A 88 -6.48 -7.44 -8.11
N GLY A 89 -6.51 -6.16 -8.49
CA GLY A 89 -5.87 -5.64 -9.70
C GLY A 89 -4.35 -5.41 -9.56
N LEU A 90 -3.81 -5.40 -8.34
CA LEU A 90 -2.42 -5.04 -8.08
C LEU A 90 -1.50 -6.19 -8.47
N ASN A 91 -0.67 -5.98 -9.50
CA ASN A 91 0.25 -6.98 -10.04
C ASN A 91 1.71 -6.64 -9.74
N ASP A 92 2.04 -5.36 -9.57
CA ASP A 92 3.44 -4.92 -9.44
C ASP A 92 3.62 -4.04 -8.19
N VAL A 93 4.50 -4.46 -7.29
CA VAL A 93 4.93 -3.68 -6.13
C VAL A 93 6.42 -3.42 -6.22
N THR A 94 6.78 -2.14 -6.31
CA THR A 94 8.18 -1.70 -6.19
C THR A 94 8.41 -1.12 -4.80
N VAL A 95 9.46 -1.55 -4.11
CA VAL A 95 9.87 -0.97 -2.81
C VAL A 95 11.27 -0.38 -2.94
N LEU A 96 11.41 0.93 -2.79
CA LEU A 96 12.70 1.60 -2.98
C LEU A 96 13.60 1.53 -1.72
N GLY A 97 13.00 1.29 -0.55
CA GLY A 97 13.68 1.32 0.75
C GLY A 97 14.31 -0.02 1.13
N THR A 98 15.49 0.02 1.73
CA THR A 98 16.14 -1.20 2.26
C THR A 98 15.62 -1.59 3.65
N ASN A 99 15.07 -0.64 4.41
CA ASN A 99 14.62 -0.85 5.80
C ASN A 99 13.11 -1.02 5.95
N THR A 100 12.34 -0.95 4.85
CA THR A 100 10.87 -1.06 4.86
C THR A 100 10.45 -2.41 5.44
N MET A 101 9.72 -2.37 6.54
CA MET A 101 9.08 -3.54 7.14
C MET A 101 7.67 -3.67 6.58
N ILE A 102 7.41 -4.82 5.97
CA ILE A 102 6.10 -5.16 5.42
C ILE A 102 5.48 -6.23 6.32
N SER A 103 4.30 -5.93 6.83
CA SER A 103 3.48 -6.85 7.63
C SER A 103 3.09 -8.09 6.82
N LYS A 104 2.95 -9.25 7.49
CA LYS A 104 2.58 -10.53 6.84
C LYS A 104 1.32 -10.37 5.99
N TRP A 105 0.29 -9.69 6.50
CA TRP A 105 -1.01 -9.58 5.85
C TRP A 105 -1.18 -8.33 4.98
N ALA A 106 -0.11 -7.58 4.71
CA ALA A 106 -0.20 -6.30 3.99
C ALA A 106 -0.81 -6.44 2.59
N PHE A 107 -0.55 -7.56 1.90
CA PHE A 107 -0.99 -7.84 0.53
C PHE A 107 -1.86 -9.11 0.45
N TYR A 108 -2.58 -9.45 1.53
CA TYR A 108 -3.51 -10.59 1.52
C TYR A 108 -4.62 -10.38 0.48
N GLU A 109 -5.01 -11.43 -0.26
CA GLU A 109 -6.01 -11.37 -1.35
C GLU A 109 -5.69 -10.39 -2.50
N CYS A 110 -4.41 -10.00 -2.66
CA CYS A 110 -3.94 -9.35 -3.88
C CYS A 110 -3.86 -10.34 -5.05
N SER A 111 -3.43 -9.86 -6.23
CA SER A 111 -3.25 -10.69 -7.42
C SER A 111 -2.41 -11.95 -7.13
N PRO A 112 -2.82 -13.13 -7.65
CA PRO A 112 -2.02 -14.35 -7.55
C PRO A 112 -0.67 -14.26 -8.29
N ASP A 113 -0.56 -13.31 -9.23
CA ASP A 113 0.64 -13.02 -10.01
C ASP A 113 1.41 -11.80 -9.48
N LEU A 114 1.11 -11.34 -8.26
CA LEU A 114 1.77 -10.19 -7.64
C LEU A 114 3.30 -10.38 -7.59
N TRP A 115 4.00 -9.46 -8.23
CA TRP A 115 5.46 -9.39 -8.30
C TRP A 115 6.01 -8.30 -7.38
N PHE A 116 7.16 -8.57 -6.78
CA PHE A 116 7.88 -7.63 -5.91
C PHE A 116 9.26 -7.28 -6.48
N ASP A 117 9.42 -6.04 -6.93
CA ASP A 117 10.74 -5.47 -7.21
C ASP A 117 11.27 -4.78 -5.94
N VAL A 118 12.26 -5.41 -5.28
CA VAL A 118 12.81 -4.96 -4.00
C VAL A 118 14.33 -5.10 -3.96
N PRO A 119 15.08 -4.26 -3.22
CA PRO A 119 16.54 -4.38 -3.14
C PRO A 119 16.98 -5.72 -2.54
N GLU A 120 18.00 -6.36 -3.11
CA GLU A 120 18.49 -7.71 -2.73
C GLU A 120 18.84 -7.85 -1.24
N ASN A 121 19.27 -6.77 -0.59
CA ASN A 121 19.66 -6.77 0.82
C ASN A 121 18.69 -5.94 1.69
N SER A 122 17.39 -6.01 1.38
CA SER A 122 16.35 -5.27 2.11
C SER A 122 15.57 -6.15 3.09
N ARG A 123 14.90 -5.50 4.06
CA ARG A 123 13.88 -6.16 4.88
C ARG A 123 12.67 -6.58 4.05
N ALA A 124 12.33 -5.80 3.02
CA ALA A 124 11.28 -6.12 2.07
C ALA A 124 11.59 -7.39 1.25
N ARG A 125 12.87 -7.67 0.93
CA ARG A 125 13.29 -8.92 0.28
C ARG A 125 12.88 -10.15 1.08
N LYS A 126 13.06 -10.14 2.41
CA LYS A 126 12.58 -11.25 3.29
C LYS A 126 11.05 -11.42 3.28
N PHE A 127 10.29 -10.38 2.98
CA PHE A 127 8.86 -10.47 2.78
C PHE A 127 8.57 -11.08 1.39
N ALA A 128 9.17 -10.51 0.34
CA ALA A 128 9.00 -10.96 -1.04
C ALA A 128 9.35 -12.45 -1.23
N ASP A 129 10.49 -12.90 -0.69
CA ASP A 129 10.93 -14.29 -0.79
C ASP A 129 9.91 -15.27 -0.17
N ARG A 130 9.28 -14.87 0.95
CA ARG A 130 8.22 -15.67 1.57
C ARG A 130 6.91 -15.59 0.83
N TYR A 131 6.58 -14.42 0.27
CA TYR A 131 5.36 -14.24 -0.51
C TYR A 131 5.38 -15.10 -1.79
N GLU A 132 6.56 -15.26 -2.41
CA GLU A 132 6.75 -16.14 -3.58
C GLU A 132 6.68 -17.63 -3.22
N ASP A 133 7.25 -18.04 -2.07
CA ASP A 133 7.26 -19.43 -1.60
C ASP A 133 5.90 -19.87 -1.02
N ASP A 134 5.19 -18.94 -0.37
CA ASP A 134 3.96 -19.19 0.39
C ASP A 134 2.67 -18.92 -0.40
N ARG A 135 2.55 -19.40 -1.64
CA ARG A 135 1.21 -19.66 -2.25
C ARG A 135 0.38 -20.72 -1.48
N LEU A 136 0.77 -20.99 -0.23
CA LEU A 136 0.28 -22.00 0.72
C LEU A 136 -0.10 -21.37 2.08
N TRP A 137 -0.37 -20.06 2.16
CA TRP A 137 -1.10 -19.55 3.32
C TRP A 137 -2.51 -20.15 3.28
N SER A 138 -2.71 -21.25 4.01
CA SER A 138 -4.03 -21.80 4.25
C SER A 138 -4.81 -20.82 5.12
N ASP A 139 -6.14 -20.83 4.97
CA ASP A 139 -7.06 -20.02 5.79
C ASP A 139 -6.85 -20.22 7.30
N ASP A 140 -6.17 -21.30 7.72
CA ASP A 140 -5.86 -21.62 9.11
C ASP A 140 -4.79 -20.71 9.75
N ASP A 141 -3.97 -20.01 8.96
CA ASP A 141 -2.99 -19.04 9.46
C ASP A 141 -3.60 -17.66 9.73
N TYR A 142 -4.81 -17.40 9.22
CA TYR A 142 -5.52 -16.15 9.40
C TYR A 142 -6.17 -16.10 10.80
N ASN A 143 -5.58 -15.29 11.69
CA ASN A 143 -6.16 -15.03 13.00
C ASN A 143 -6.71 -13.59 13.06
N PRO A 144 -8.03 -13.37 12.92
CA PRO A 144 -8.64 -12.04 12.88
C PRO A 144 -8.78 -11.37 14.26
N HIS A 145 -7.87 -11.64 15.21
CA HIS A 145 -7.93 -11.07 16.56
C HIS A 145 -7.46 -9.61 16.62
#